data_AF-A0ABD0Z1V2-F1
#
_entry.id   AF-A0ABD0Z1V2-F1
#
_cell.length_a   1.000
_cell.length_b   1.000
_cell.length_c   1.000
_cell.angle_alpha   90.00
_cell.angle_beta   90.00
_cell.angle_gamma   90.00
#
_symmetry.space_group_name_H-M   'P 1'
#
loop_
_entity.id
_entity.type
_entity.pdbx_description
1 polymer ?
#
loop_
_entity_poly.entity_id
_entity_poly.type
_entity_poly.pdbx_seq_one_letter_code
_entity_poly.pdbx_strand_id
1 'polypeptide(L)'
;VTEELVRKRCEHNDREIGSLEELSLHQEDIEKLEHLQHWCRNLKILLLHSNLISKIENLGKLKYLEYVNFSLNNIEKIENLEGCESLNKLDFTLNFIGELTSVDTLKKNIHLETLYLSGNPCTDYPGYRDYVIATLPQLKQLDGIEILPSDRIKAMQQYEKIREVILQEQRKHAAKRERQKLGSKMKDSEDYENLTREQLQEYWSEVNEYTPETKTETAKVARACRKKDSEQKEDPTAPSKRTIRLFDKQGNPLNVNEAKIPFRIEENDETNSYVLDLSVYKYLDTNLLEVDVQPNYVRVMVKKKAFQLVLQEEVSPDRSIAQRSQTTGHLVVTMPKVMPSYDNNNLGDTNGLYYCK
;
A
#
# COMPACT_ATOMS: atom_id res chain seq x y z
N VAL A 1 3.93 -1.54 -11.32
CA VAL A 1 3.63 -0.79 -10.07
C VAL A 1 2.22 -0.22 -10.17
N THR A 2 1.40 -0.28 -9.12
CA THR A 2 0.02 0.27 -9.15
C THR A 2 -0.06 1.61 -8.44
N GLU A 3 -0.98 2.48 -8.88
CA GLU A 3 -1.19 3.80 -8.28
C GLU A 3 -1.63 3.70 -6.81
N GLU A 4 -2.50 2.73 -6.51
CA GLU A 4 -2.99 2.46 -5.16
C GLU A 4 -1.85 2.08 -4.21
N LEU A 5 -0.88 1.30 -4.68
CA LEU A 5 0.27 0.91 -3.87
C LEU A 5 1.14 2.14 -3.53
N VAL A 6 1.38 3.01 -4.51
CA VAL A 6 2.11 4.27 -4.31
C VAL A 6 1.35 5.15 -3.32
N ARG A 7 0.04 5.37 -3.53
CA ARG A 7 -0.80 6.20 -2.63
C ARG A 7 -0.85 5.67 -1.20
N LYS A 8 -0.92 4.35 -1.01
CA LYS A 8 -0.90 3.70 0.30
C LYS A 8 0.42 3.93 1.04
N ARG A 9 1.53 4.02 0.31
CA ARG A 9 2.84 4.32 0.91
C ARG A 9 3.09 5.82 1.11
N CYS A 10 2.33 6.69 0.42
CA CYS A 10 2.35 8.14 0.57
C CYS A 10 1.42 8.69 1.67
N GLU A 11 1.03 7.87 2.67
CA GLU A 11 0.13 8.30 3.75
C GLU A 11 0.62 9.53 4.53
N HIS A 12 1.94 9.77 4.54
CA HIS A 12 2.57 10.90 5.23
C HIS A 12 2.74 12.16 4.35
N ASN A 13 2.39 12.09 3.06
CA ASN A 13 2.45 13.21 2.11
C ASN A 13 1.05 13.57 1.58
N ASP A 14 0.04 13.54 2.46
CA ASP A 14 -1.38 13.82 2.13
C ASP A 14 -1.93 13.03 0.91
N ARG A 15 -1.31 11.88 0.58
CA ARG A 15 -1.59 11.07 -0.63
C ARG A 15 -1.34 11.81 -1.96
N GLU A 16 -0.59 12.91 -1.93
CA GLU A 16 -0.12 13.60 -3.11
C GLU A 16 1.09 12.87 -3.70
N ILE A 17 0.92 12.34 -4.91
CA ILE A 17 1.96 11.57 -5.62
C ILE A 17 2.89 12.46 -6.45
N GLY A 18 2.43 13.66 -6.84
CA GLY A 18 3.14 14.55 -7.76
C GLY A 18 4.33 15.30 -7.16
N SER A 19 4.28 15.60 -5.85
CA SER A 19 5.31 16.31 -5.10
C SER A 19 6.30 15.38 -4.41
N LEU A 20 6.15 14.06 -4.58
CA LEU A 20 6.90 13.07 -3.82
C LEU A 20 8.39 13.06 -4.22
N GLU A 21 9.26 13.27 -3.24
CA GLU A 21 10.71 13.22 -3.43
C GLU A 21 11.30 11.84 -3.10
N GLU A 22 10.67 11.06 -2.22
CA GLU A 22 11.15 9.75 -1.78
C GLU A 22 10.05 8.69 -1.86
N LEU A 23 10.35 7.56 -2.49
CA LEU A 23 9.41 6.44 -2.65
C LEU A 23 10.07 5.12 -2.25
N SER A 24 9.52 4.50 -1.22
CA SER A 24 9.93 3.18 -0.75
C SER A 24 8.91 2.11 -1.10
N LEU A 25 9.31 1.20 -1.99
CA LEU A 25 8.52 0.08 -2.50
C LEU A 25 9.29 -1.24 -2.30
N HIS A 26 9.69 -1.53 -1.06
CA HIS A 26 10.40 -2.76 -0.73
C HIS A 26 9.45 -3.92 -0.48
N GLN A 27 9.84 -5.13 -0.90
CA GLN A 27 9.12 -6.39 -0.61
C GLN A 27 7.66 -6.42 -1.11
N GLU A 28 7.42 -5.86 -2.30
CA GLU A 28 6.08 -5.76 -2.90
C GLU A 28 5.88 -6.73 -4.07
N ASP A 29 6.79 -7.70 -4.25
CA ASP A 29 6.80 -8.68 -5.34
C ASP A 29 6.62 -8.03 -6.73
N ILE A 30 7.19 -6.83 -6.92
CA ILE A 30 7.03 -6.05 -8.15
C ILE A 30 7.81 -6.71 -9.27
N GLU A 31 7.13 -7.11 -10.35
CA GLU A 31 7.77 -7.68 -11.55
C GLU A 31 8.11 -6.62 -12.61
N LYS A 32 7.32 -5.53 -12.69
CA LYS A 32 7.45 -4.47 -13.71
C LYS A 32 7.28 -3.05 -13.18
N LEU A 33 8.12 -2.16 -13.70
CA LEU A 33 8.11 -0.73 -13.41
C LEU A 33 7.29 0.04 -14.46
N GLU A 34 5.99 0.06 -14.25
CA GLU A 34 5.05 0.79 -15.11
C GLU A 34 4.54 2.05 -14.40
N HIS A 35 4.29 3.10 -15.19
CA HIS A 35 3.60 4.34 -14.85
C HIS A 35 4.24 5.31 -13.83
N LEU A 36 5.36 4.95 -13.18
CA LEU A 36 6.07 5.84 -12.23
C LEU A 36 6.41 7.22 -12.82
N GLN A 37 6.73 7.28 -14.11
CA GLN A 37 7.03 8.54 -14.82
C GLN A 37 5.87 9.54 -14.86
N HIS A 38 4.62 9.06 -14.72
CA HIS A 38 3.44 9.90 -14.76
C HIS A 38 3.07 10.45 -13.38
N TRP A 39 3.34 9.65 -12.34
CA TRP A 39 2.91 9.95 -10.98
C TRP A 39 3.95 10.79 -10.22
N CYS A 40 5.23 10.42 -10.26
CA CYS A 40 6.25 10.97 -9.37
C CYS A 40 7.37 11.68 -10.15
N ARG A 41 7.08 12.83 -10.76
CA ARG A 41 8.05 13.54 -11.62
C ARG A 41 9.24 14.14 -10.86
N ASN A 42 9.04 14.48 -9.59
CA ASN A 42 10.04 15.13 -8.74
C ASN A 42 10.79 14.15 -7.82
N LEU A 43 10.71 12.85 -8.14
CA LEU A 43 11.30 11.81 -7.32
C LEU A 43 12.83 11.89 -7.34
N LYS A 44 13.44 11.95 -6.15
CA LYS A 44 14.88 11.96 -5.91
C LYS A 44 15.38 10.60 -5.44
N ILE A 45 14.63 9.91 -4.59
CA ILE A 45 15.03 8.63 -4.01
C ILE A 45 13.99 7.55 -4.32
N LEU A 46 14.44 6.44 -4.91
CA LEU A 46 13.61 5.28 -5.23
C LEU A 46 14.21 4.02 -4.64
N LEU A 47 13.53 3.46 -3.63
CA LEU A 47 13.95 2.22 -2.96
C LEU A 47 13.07 1.06 -3.45
N LEU A 48 13.65 0.16 -4.23
CA LEU A 48 13.00 -1.01 -4.82
C LEU A 48 13.65 -2.32 -4.36
N HIS A 49 14.29 -2.32 -3.19
CA HIS A 49 14.99 -3.51 -2.72
C HIS A 49 14.03 -4.69 -2.50
N SER A 50 14.53 -5.91 -2.79
CA SER A 50 13.79 -7.16 -2.57
C SER A 50 12.47 -7.23 -3.37
N ASN A 51 12.54 -6.99 -4.68
CA ASN A 51 11.43 -7.22 -5.62
C ASN A 51 11.85 -8.25 -6.70
N LEU A 52 11.01 -8.41 -7.73
CA LEU A 52 11.16 -9.38 -8.81
C LEU A 52 11.38 -8.68 -10.17
N ILE A 53 11.91 -7.45 -10.14
CA ILE A 53 12.05 -6.62 -11.35
C ILE A 53 13.11 -7.26 -12.24
N SER A 54 12.72 -7.64 -13.45
CA SER A 54 13.62 -8.28 -14.43
C SER A 54 14.21 -7.30 -15.43
N LYS A 55 13.52 -6.19 -15.69
CA LYS A 55 13.93 -5.16 -16.64
C LYS A 55 13.73 -3.77 -16.05
N ILE A 56 14.70 -2.90 -16.32
CA ILE A 56 14.61 -1.49 -15.98
C ILE A 56 13.92 -0.80 -17.15
N GLU A 57 12.73 -0.25 -16.91
CA GLU A 57 11.97 0.47 -17.91
C GLU A 57 11.36 1.73 -17.31
N ASN A 58 11.05 2.69 -18.17
CA ASN A 58 10.32 3.92 -17.83
C ASN A 58 10.98 4.90 -16.82
N LEU A 59 12.20 4.64 -16.35
CA LEU A 59 12.91 5.56 -15.44
C LEU A 59 13.55 6.77 -16.13
N GLY A 60 13.85 6.70 -17.42
CA GLY A 60 14.55 7.77 -18.15
C GLY A 60 13.83 9.13 -18.24
N LYS A 61 12.60 9.26 -17.72
CA LYS A 61 11.89 10.56 -17.62
C LYS A 61 12.04 11.22 -16.25
N LEU A 62 12.63 10.54 -15.27
CA LEU A 62 12.80 11.03 -13.90
C LEU A 62 14.12 11.78 -13.78
N LYS A 63 14.11 13.06 -14.18
CA LYS A 63 15.32 13.88 -14.25
C LYS A 63 15.98 14.19 -12.90
N TYR A 64 15.17 14.25 -11.84
CA TYR A 64 15.59 14.58 -10.49
C TYR A 64 16.03 13.37 -9.67
N LEU A 65 16.03 12.18 -10.25
CA LEU A 65 16.34 10.95 -9.54
C LEU A 65 17.82 10.89 -9.21
N GLU A 66 18.16 10.96 -7.93
CA GLU A 66 19.52 11.00 -7.39
C GLU A 66 19.99 9.63 -6.90
N TYR A 67 19.10 8.85 -6.27
CA TYR A 67 19.42 7.54 -5.72
C TYR A 67 18.38 6.48 -6.11
N VAL A 68 18.85 5.36 -6.65
CA VAL A 68 18.02 4.19 -6.89
C VAL A 68 18.62 2.94 -6.27
N ASN A 69 17.81 2.22 -5.50
CA ASN A 69 18.17 0.94 -4.92
C ASN A 69 17.39 -0.20 -5.59
N PHE A 70 18.09 -0.96 -6.42
CA PHE A 70 17.59 -2.17 -7.09
C PHE A 70 18.12 -3.46 -6.45
N SER A 71 18.65 -3.41 -5.23
CA SER A 71 19.23 -4.61 -4.61
C SER A 71 18.21 -5.76 -4.49
N LEU A 72 18.70 -7.00 -4.59
CA LEU A 72 17.88 -8.22 -4.49
C LEU A 72 16.74 -8.29 -5.53
N ASN A 73 16.95 -7.79 -6.75
CA ASN A 73 16.01 -7.91 -7.88
C ASN A 73 16.43 -9.01 -8.87
N ASN A 74 15.76 -9.06 -10.04
CA ASN A 74 15.97 -10.06 -11.08
C ASN A 74 16.63 -9.46 -12.34
N ILE A 75 17.34 -8.33 -12.19
CA ILE A 75 17.85 -7.55 -13.32
C ILE A 75 19.03 -8.29 -13.96
N GLU A 76 18.95 -8.53 -15.26
CA GLU A 76 20.02 -9.20 -16.03
C GLU A 76 20.90 -8.23 -16.85
N LYS A 77 20.39 -7.00 -17.07
CA LYS A 77 21.01 -5.99 -17.93
C LYS A 77 20.72 -4.58 -17.43
N ILE A 78 21.71 -3.70 -17.48
CA ILE A 78 21.54 -2.28 -17.17
C ILE A 78 21.09 -1.54 -18.44
N GLU A 79 19.88 -0.98 -18.42
CA GLU A 79 19.32 -0.25 -19.55
C GLU A 79 18.36 0.85 -19.07
N ASN A 80 17.99 1.77 -19.97
CA ASN A 80 16.96 2.79 -19.75
C ASN A 80 17.19 3.76 -18.57
N LEU A 81 18.44 3.95 -18.14
CA LEU A 81 18.85 4.94 -17.11
C LEU A 81 19.49 6.21 -17.68
N GLU A 82 19.67 6.27 -19.00
CA GLU A 82 20.38 7.35 -19.68
C GLU A 82 19.77 8.75 -19.49
N GLY A 83 18.45 8.82 -19.25
CA GLY A 83 17.73 10.08 -19.07
C GLY A 83 17.66 10.58 -17.62
N CYS A 84 18.20 9.83 -16.66
CA CYS A 84 18.27 10.23 -15.25
C CYS A 84 19.49 11.16 -15.05
N GLU A 85 19.32 12.43 -15.40
CA GLU A 85 20.42 13.42 -15.42
C GLU A 85 21.06 13.61 -14.03
N SER A 86 20.26 13.63 -12.94
CA SER A 86 20.74 13.90 -11.57
C SER A 86 21.25 12.66 -10.81
N LEU A 87 21.35 11.51 -11.48
CA LEU A 87 21.62 10.24 -10.83
C LEU A 87 23.04 10.20 -10.26
N ASN A 88 23.14 10.06 -8.93
CA ASN A 88 24.39 10.07 -8.18
C ASN A 88 24.77 8.67 -7.67
N LYS A 89 23.78 7.91 -7.17
CA LYS A 89 24.01 6.61 -6.54
C LYS A 89 23.11 5.54 -7.14
N LEU A 90 23.72 4.41 -7.51
CA LEU A 90 23.03 3.22 -8.00
C LEU A 90 23.45 1.98 -7.26
N ASP A 91 22.46 1.18 -6.85
CA ASP A 91 22.70 -0.08 -6.17
C ASP A 91 22.01 -1.23 -6.89
N PHE A 92 22.81 -2.13 -7.46
CA PHE A 92 22.38 -3.38 -8.09
C PHE A 92 22.87 -4.61 -7.32
N THR A 93 23.19 -4.48 -6.03
CA THR A 93 23.69 -5.58 -5.21
C THR A 93 22.76 -6.80 -5.28
N LEU A 94 23.32 -8.00 -5.46
CA LEU A 94 22.59 -9.27 -5.55
C LEU A 94 21.48 -9.25 -6.63
N ASN A 95 21.87 -8.91 -7.86
CA ASN A 95 21.05 -9.09 -9.07
C ASN A 95 21.69 -10.16 -9.98
N PHE A 96 21.22 -10.28 -11.21
CA PHE A 96 21.66 -11.29 -12.18
C PHE A 96 22.37 -10.67 -13.39
N ILE A 97 23.02 -9.52 -13.20
CA ILE A 97 23.68 -8.79 -14.29
C ILE A 97 24.85 -9.62 -14.80
N GLY A 98 24.69 -10.15 -16.01
CA GLY A 98 25.76 -10.85 -16.72
C GLY A 98 26.38 -10.00 -17.83
N GLU A 99 25.60 -9.11 -18.45
CA GLU A 99 26.07 -8.28 -19.56
C GLU A 99 26.81 -7.03 -19.02
N LEU A 100 28.09 -7.17 -18.65
CA LEU A 100 28.88 -6.05 -18.13
C LEU A 100 29.07 -4.89 -19.13
N THR A 101 28.95 -5.12 -20.45
CA THR A 101 28.96 -4.04 -21.46
C THR A 101 27.80 -3.08 -21.29
N SER A 102 26.72 -3.52 -20.65
CA SER A 102 25.55 -2.66 -20.39
C SER A 102 25.88 -1.46 -19.50
N VAL A 103 26.98 -1.51 -18.74
CA VAL A 103 27.53 -0.40 -17.96
C VAL A 103 27.90 0.81 -18.85
N ASP A 104 28.17 0.60 -20.15
CA ASP A 104 28.40 1.71 -21.10
C ASP A 104 27.24 2.70 -21.17
N THR A 105 26.00 2.24 -20.92
CA THR A 105 24.81 3.11 -20.90
C THR A 105 24.89 4.17 -19.81
N LEU A 106 25.56 3.86 -18.70
CA LEU A 106 25.72 4.77 -17.55
C LEU A 106 26.74 5.89 -17.82
N LYS A 107 27.48 5.85 -18.94
CA LYS A 107 28.39 6.95 -19.33
C LYS A 107 27.67 8.29 -19.46
N LYS A 108 26.38 8.27 -19.83
CA LYS A 108 25.55 9.48 -19.97
C LYS A 108 25.19 10.12 -18.63
N ASN A 109 25.21 9.36 -17.54
CA ASN A 109 24.94 9.87 -16.19
C ASN A 109 26.21 10.51 -15.64
N ILE A 110 26.41 11.80 -15.94
CA ILE A 110 27.63 12.55 -15.59
C ILE A 110 27.82 12.74 -14.08
N HIS A 111 26.74 12.69 -13.32
CA HIS A 111 26.75 12.89 -11.86
C HIS A 111 26.85 11.57 -11.08
N LEU A 112 26.97 10.42 -11.76
CA LEU A 112 27.04 9.12 -11.11
C LEU A 112 28.39 8.94 -10.39
N GLU A 113 28.36 8.92 -9.06
CA GLU A 113 29.57 8.83 -8.22
C GLU A 113 29.71 7.44 -7.58
N THR A 114 28.62 6.77 -7.25
CA THR A 114 28.64 5.50 -6.52
C THR A 114 27.83 4.42 -7.21
N LEU A 115 28.46 3.26 -7.44
CA LEU A 115 27.84 2.09 -8.07
C LEU A 115 28.14 0.83 -7.26
N TYR A 116 27.11 0.03 -7.01
CA TYR A 116 27.26 -1.31 -6.42
C TYR A 116 26.75 -2.36 -7.40
N LEU A 117 27.60 -3.33 -7.72
CA LEU A 117 27.30 -4.50 -8.55
C LEU A 117 27.65 -5.81 -7.80
N SER A 118 28.01 -5.73 -6.53
CA SER A 118 28.39 -6.87 -5.69
C SER A 118 27.35 -7.99 -5.75
N GLY A 119 27.79 -9.23 -5.95
CA GLY A 119 26.91 -10.39 -6.01
C GLY A 119 26.13 -10.53 -7.32
N ASN A 120 26.61 -9.94 -8.41
CA ASN A 120 26.13 -10.20 -9.77
C ASN A 120 27.08 -11.17 -10.50
N PRO A 121 26.59 -11.99 -11.45
CA PRO A 121 27.45 -12.87 -12.25
C PRO A 121 28.63 -12.16 -12.94
N CYS A 122 28.48 -10.87 -13.28
CA CYS A 122 29.55 -10.10 -13.89
C CYS A 122 30.75 -9.81 -12.97
N THR A 123 30.59 -9.89 -11.64
CA THR A 123 31.69 -9.62 -10.69
C THR A 123 32.74 -10.72 -10.69
N ASP A 124 32.39 -11.92 -11.17
CA ASP A 124 33.30 -13.06 -11.26
C ASP A 124 34.21 -12.98 -12.50
N TYR A 125 33.96 -12.03 -13.40
CA TYR A 125 34.75 -11.91 -14.63
C TYR A 125 36.15 -11.36 -14.33
N PRO A 126 37.22 -11.95 -14.91
CA PRO A 126 38.57 -11.43 -14.75
C PRO A 126 38.69 -10.00 -15.25
N GLY A 127 39.17 -9.10 -14.39
CA GLY A 127 39.31 -7.68 -14.73
C GLY A 127 37.99 -6.89 -14.69
N TYR A 128 36.91 -7.44 -14.10
CA TYR A 128 35.62 -6.76 -13.92
C TYR A 128 35.79 -5.33 -13.38
N ARG A 129 36.51 -5.18 -12.26
CA ARG A 129 36.68 -3.89 -11.59
C ARG A 129 37.36 -2.87 -12.49
N ASP A 130 38.47 -3.27 -13.10
CA ASP A 130 39.24 -2.41 -14.01
C ASP A 130 38.42 -2.03 -15.25
N TYR A 131 37.66 -2.96 -15.81
CA TYR A 131 36.77 -2.68 -16.93
C TYR A 131 35.73 -1.61 -16.59
N VAL A 132 35.07 -1.71 -15.43
CA VAL A 132 34.09 -0.70 -14.98
C VAL A 132 34.76 0.65 -14.74
N ILE A 133 35.91 0.68 -14.06
CA ILE A 133 36.65 1.91 -13.77
C ILE A 133 37.10 2.62 -15.05
N ALA A 134 37.59 1.89 -16.05
CA ALA A 134 37.99 2.46 -17.34
C ALA A 134 36.78 2.91 -18.17
N THR A 135 35.65 2.23 -18.04
CA THR A 135 34.42 2.53 -18.78
C THR A 135 33.69 3.75 -18.20
N LEU A 136 33.67 3.91 -16.87
CA LEU A 136 32.99 4.99 -16.15
C LEU A 136 33.99 5.91 -15.42
N PRO A 137 34.61 6.86 -16.13
CA PRO A 137 35.58 7.77 -15.52
C PRO A 137 34.98 8.69 -14.45
N GLN A 138 33.67 8.96 -14.46
CA GLN A 138 32.98 9.80 -13.47
C GLN A 138 32.84 9.14 -12.09
N LEU A 139 32.92 7.81 -12.01
CA LEU A 139 32.61 7.05 -10.80
C LEU A 139 33.68 7.23 -9.73
N LYS A 140 33.31 7.61 -8.50
CA LYS A 140 34.24 7.77 -7.37
C LYS A 140 34.36 6.50 -6.51
N GLN A 141 33.30 5.72 -6.42
CA GLN A 141 33.24 4.51 -5.59
C GLN A 141 32.57 3.36 -6.35
N LEU A 142 33.20 2.18 -6.29
CA LEU A 142 32.66 0.95 -6.87
C LEU A 142 32.69 -0.16 -5.81
N ASP A 143 31.53 -0.77 -5.56
CA ASP A 143 31.36 -1.86 -4.59
C ASP A 143 31.84 -1.50 -3.17
N GLY A 144 31.59 -0.25 -2.76
CA GLY A 144 32.02 0.28 -1.48
C GLY A 144 33.50 0.66 -1.38
N ILE A 145 34.29 0.39 -2.43
CA ILE A 145 35.72 0.69 -2.48
C ILE A 145 35.94 1.94 -3.34
N GLU A 146 36.62 2.94 -2.78
CA GLU A 146 37.01 4.17 -3.47
C GLU A 146 37.93 3.87 -4.67
N ILE A 147 37.78 4.65 -5.75
CA ILE A 147 38.57 4.51 -6.96
C ILE A 147 39.70 5.54 -6.92
N LEU A 148 40.94 5.05 -6.76
CA LEU A 148 42.11 5.91 -6.75
C LEU A 148 42.56 6.28 -8.17
N PRO A 149 43.25 7.42 -8.36
CA PRO A 149 43.82 7.77 -9.66
C PRO A 149 44.75 6.69 -10.24
N SER A 150 45.50 5.98 -9.38
CA SER A 150 46.36 4.86 -9.79
C SER A 150 45.58 3.70 -10.40
N ASP A 151 44.38 3.44 -9.91
CA ASP A 151 43.53 2.36 -10.40
C ASP A 151 43.03 2.70 -11.79
N ARG A 152 42.68 3.97 -12.04
CA ARG A 152 42.28 4.45 -13.36
C ARG A 152 43.38 4.29 -14.40
N ILE A 153 44.62 4.65 -14.05
CA ILE A 153 45.75 4.55 -14.96
C ILE A 153 45.98 3.08 -15.35
N LYS A 154 45.97 2.16 -14.38
CA LYS A 154 46.11 0.72 -14.62
C LYS A 154 44.97 0.18 -15.49
N ALA A 155 43.74 0.54 -15.15
CA ALA A 155 42.55 0.14 -15.87
C ALA A 155 42.56 0.60 -17.34
N MET A 156 42.96 1.86 -17.60
CA MET A 156 43.08 2.38 -18.97
C MET A 156 44.17 1.69 -19.79
N GLN A 157 45.33 1.39 -19.19
CA GLN A 157 46.44 0.73 -19.89
C GLN A 157 46.08 -0.70 -20.35
N GLN A 158 45.22 -1.39 -19.60
CA GLN A 158 44.85 -2.77 -19.86
C GLN A 158 43.46 -2.91 -20.51
N TYR A 159 42.80 -1.78 -20.81
CA TYR A 159 41.39 -1.74 -21.23
C TYR A 159 41.07 -2.67 -22.40
N GLU A 160 41.83 -2.61 -23.50
CA GLU A 160 41.57 -3.41 -24.70
C GLU A 160 41.64 -4.93 -24.42
N LYS A 161 42.68 -5.35 -23.67
CA LYS A 161 42.86 -6.77 -23.31
C LYS A 161 41.73 -7.27 -22.39
N ILE A 162 41.39 -6.47 -21.39
CA ILE A 162 40.32 -6.80 -20.44
C ILE A 162 38.98 -6.85 -21.17
N ARG A 163 38.70 -5.89 -22.05
CA ARG A 163 37.46 -5.84 -22.83
C ARG A 163 37.23 -7.10 -23.66
N GLU A 164 38.26 -7.65 -24.29
CA GLU A 164 38.15 -8.92 -25.02
C GLU A 164 37.78 -10.09 -24.11
N VAL A 165 38.42 -10.19 -22.94
CA VAL A 165 38.12 -11.24 -21.94
C VAL A 165 36.68 -11.10 -21.42
N ILE A 166 36.27 -9.88 -21.07
CA ILE A 166 34.91 -9.59 -20.61
C ILE A 166 33.87 -9.98 -21.66
N LEU A 167 34.09 -9.65 -22.95
CA LEU A 167 33.17 -10.03 -24.03
C LEU A 167 33.07 -11.56 -24.20
N GLN A 168 34.16 -12.29 -24.01
CA GLN A 168 34.14 -13.75 -24.05
C GLN A 168 33.35 -14.34 -22.88
N GLU A 169 33.58 -13.89 -21.65
CA GLU A 169 32.87 -14.37 -20.46
C GLU A 169 31.38 -14.03 -20.51
N GLN A 170 31.02 -12.84 -20.98
CA GLN A 170 29.62 -12.47 -21.22
C GLN A 170 28.93 -13.41 -22.21
N ARG A 171 29.59 -13.75 -23.33
CA ARG A 171 29.03 -14.70 -24.32
C ARG A 171 28.80 -16.08 -23.72
N LYS A 172 29.74 -16.57 -22.90
CA LYS A 172 29.58 -17.84 -22.18
C LYS A 172 28.39 -17.78 -21.21
N HIS A 173 28.29 -16.70 -20.44
CA HIS A 173 27.17 -16.49 -19.51
C HIS A 173 25.83 -16.40 -20.25
N ALA A 174 25.75 -15.63 -21.34
CA ALA A 174 24.57 -15.53 -22.18
C ALA A 174 24.15 -16.92 -22.73
N ALA A 175 25.09 -17.70 -23.25
CA ALA A 175 24.81 -19.06 -23.73
C ALA A 175 24.30 -19.99 -22.61
N LYS A 176 24.84 -19.87 -21.39
CA LYS A 176 24.34 -20.61 -20.21
C LYS A 176 22.93 -20.16 -19.84
N ARG A 177 22.66 -18.85 -19.82
CA ARG A 177 21.33 -18.27 -19.52
C ARG A 177 20.28 -18.69 -20.53
N GLU A 178 20.60 -18.72 -21.82
CA GLU A 178 19.66 -19.17 -22.85
C GLU A 178 19.26 -20.65 -22.65
N ARG A 179 20.20 -21.51 -22.25
CA ARG A 179 19.89 -22.91 -21.91
C ARG A 179 18.99 -23.02 -20.69
N GLN A 180 19.26 -22.24 -19.64
CA GLN A 180 18.42 -22.20 -18.43
C GLN A 180 17.00 -21.73 -18.76
N LYS A 181 16.85 -20.63 -19.51
CA LYS A 181 15.55 -20.10 -19.97
C LYS A 181 14.76 -21.12 -20.77
N LEU A 182 15.43 -21.86 -21.65
CA LEU A 182 14.78 -22.91 -22.42
C LEU A 182 14.28 -24.04 -21.51
N GLY A 183 15.08 -24.46 -20.54
CA GLY A 183 14.69 -25.47 -19.54
C GLY A 183 13.50 -25.03 -18.69
N SER A 184 13.49 -23.79 -18.20
CA SER A 184 12.39 -23.23 -17.39
C SER A 184 11.09 -23.12 -18.19
N LYS A 185 11.14 -22.69 -19.46
CA LYS A 185 9.93 -22.62 -20.32
C LYS A 185 9.25 -23.97 -20.52
N MET A 186 9.98 -25.08 -20.43
CA MET A 186 9.38 -26.41 -20.50
C MET A 186 8.64 -26.79 -19.20
N LYS A 187 8.93 -26.11 -18.07
CA LYS A 187 8.28 -26.31 -16.77
C LYS A 187 7.09 -25.37 -16.49
N ASP A 188 6.97 -24.23 -17.20
CA ASP A 188 5.93 -23.19 -17.02
C ASP A 188 4.46 -23.65 -17.22
N SER A 189 4.20 -24.94 -17.41
CA SER A 189 2.87 -25.53 -17.58
C SER A 189 2.15 -25.85 -16.26
N GLU A 190 2.76 -25.62 -15.10
CA GLU A 190 2.24 -26.08 -13.82
C GLU A 190 1.33 -25.03 -13.14
N ASP A 191 0.14 -25.46 -12.70
CA ASP A 191 -0.81 -24.64 -11.96
C ASP A 191 -0.44 -24.61 -10.47
N TYR A 192 0.41 -23.65 -10.10
CA TYR A 192 0.88 -23.46 -8.72
C TYR A 192 -0.24 -23.09 -7.73
N GLU A 193 -1.40 -22.61 -8.19
CA GLU A 193 -2.52 -22.27 -7.30
C GLU A 193 -3.20 -23.53 -6.76
N ASN A 194 -3.05 -24.68 -7.41
CA ASN A 194 -3.73 -25.93 -7.05
C ASN A 194 -2.82 -27.05 -6.50
N LEU A 195 -1.57 -26.73 -6.15
CA LEU A 195 -0.66 -27.71 -5.56
C LEU A 195 -1.21 -28.31 -4.25
N THR A 196 -1.12 -29.63 -4.14
CA THR A 196 -1.44 -30.37 -2.91
C THR A 196 -0.38 -30.14 -1.83
N ARG A 197 -0.69 -30.49 -0.58
CA ARG A 197 0.26 -30.35 0.55
C ARG A 197 1.53 -31.18 0.34
N GLU A 198 1.40 -32.36 -0.26
CA GLU A 198 2.51 -33.26 -0.57
C GLU A 198 3.40 -32.66 -1.67
N GLN A 199 2.80 -32.14 -2.75
CA GLN A 199 3.53 -31.47 -3.83
C GLN A 199 4.23 -30.20 -3.36
N LEU A 200 3.61 -29.41 -2.47
CA LEU A 200 4.26 -28.25 -1.85
C LEU A 200 5.47 -28.68 -1.00
N GLN A 201 5.34 -29.76 -0.22
CA GLN A 201 6.46 -30.26 0.59
C GLN A 201 7.62 -30.71 -0.29
N GLU A 202 7.33 -31.38 -1.42
CA GLU A 202 8.34 -31.75 -2.41
C GLU A 202 9.00 -30.52 -3.04
N TYR A 203 8.22 -29.53 -3.48
CA TYR A 203 8.71 -28.27 -4.05
C TYR A 203 9.69 -27.54 -3.12
N TRP A 204 9.33 -27.39 -1.84
CA TRP A 204 10.19 -26.72 -0.85
C TRP A 204 11.42 -27.56 -0.46
N SER A 205 11.42 -28.86 -0.73
CA SER A 205 12.57 -29.75 -0.46
C SER A 205 13.52 -29.87 -1.65
N GLU A 206 13.06 -29.55 -2.86
CA GLU A 206 13.87 -29.62 -4.06
C GLU A 206 14.96 -28.52 -4.06
N VAL A 207 16.20 -28.91 -4.35
CA VAL A 207 17.31 -27.96 -4.51
C VAL A 207 17.33 -27.47 -5.96
N ASN A 208 16.89 -26.23 -6.17
CA ASN A 208 16.85 -25.60 -7.47
C ASN A 208 18.03 -24.63 -7.71
N GLU A 209 18.41 -24.42 -8.98
CA GLU A 209 19.40 -23.41 -9.33
C GLU A 209 18.88 -21.99 -9.00
N TYR A 210 19.75 -21.13 -8.49
CA TYR A 210 19.41 -19.73 -8.20
C TYR A 210 19.36 -18.92 -9.50
N THR A 211 18.16 -18.73 -10.04
CA THR A 211 17.91 -18.02 -11.30
C THR A 211 16.76 -17.02 -11.14
N PRO A 212 16.64 -16.01 -12.03
CA PRO A 212 15.48 -15.11 -12.03
C PRO A 212 14.14 -15.84 -12.12
N GLU A 213 14.08 -16.89 -12.94
CA GLU A 213 12.88 -17.69 -13.17
C GLU A 213 12.46 -18.43 -11.91
N THR A 214 13.38 -19.20 -11.29
CA THR A 214 13.10 -19.95 -10.06
C THR A 214 12.73 -19.02 -8.92
N LYS A 215 13.38 -17.85 -8.79
CA LYS A 215 13.02 -16.85 -7.78
C LYS A 215 11.59 -16.30 -7.97
N THR A 216 11.18 -16.07 -9.22
CA THR A 216 9.82 -15.61 -9.55
C THR A 216 8.78 -16.71 -9.27
N GLU A 217 9.09 -17.95 -9.63
CA GLU A 217 8.28 -19.13 -9.34
C GLU A 217 8.07 -19.32 -7.84
N THR A 218 9.15 -19.30 -7.05
CA THR A 218 9.08 -19.42 -5.59
C THR A 218 8.24 -18.32 -4.96
N ALA A 219 8.33 -17.09 -5.46
CA ALA A 219 7.47 -16.00 -5.00
C ALA A 219 5.99 -16.22 -5.35
N LYS A 220 5.68 -16.76 -6.53
CA LYS A 220 4.30 -17.14 -6.91
C LYS A 220 3.75 -18.22 -6.00
N VAL A 221 4.51 -19.29 -5.74
CA VAL A 221 4.12 -20.37 -4.82
C VAL A 221 3.89 -19.82 -3.41
N ALA A 222 4.82 -19.00 -2.90
CA ALA A 222 4.67 -18.36 -1.59
C ALA A 222 3.41 -17.48 -1.51
N ARG A 223 3.09 -16.73 -2.57
CA ARG A 223 1.88 -15.92 -2.65
C ARG A 223 0.61 -16.77 -2.67
N ALA A 224 0.60 -17.88 -3.40
CA ALA A 224 -0.52 -18.82 -3.42
C ALA A 224 -0.74 -19.45 -2.04
N CYS A 225 0.33 -19.87 -1.35
CA CYS A 225 0.23 -20.36 0.03
C CYS A 225 -0.36 -19.32 0.97
N ARG A 226 0.12 -18.06 0.92
CA ARG A 226 -0.40 -16.97 1.76
C ARG A 226 -1.89 -16.70 1.51
N LYS A 227 -2.33 -16.73 0.25
CA LYS A 227 -3.75 -16.59 -0.11
C LYS A 227 -4.58 -17.73 0.51
N LYS A 228 -4.16 -18.98 0.32
CA LYS A 228 -4.82 -20.16 0.91
C LYS A 228 -4.89 -20.07 2.44
N ASP A 229 -3.81 -19.63 3.09
CA ASP A 229 -3.79 -19.43 4.55
C ASP A 229 -4.75 -18.31 4.98
N SER A 230 -4.88 -17.23 4.22
CA SER A 230 -5.87 -16.19 4.51
C SER A 230 -7.31 -16.67 4.32
N GLU A 231 -7.57 -17.47 3.29
CA GLU A 231 -8.89 -18.08 3.01
C GLU A 231 -9.24 -19.16 4.05
N GLN A 232 -8.27 -19.94 4.53
CA GLN A 232 -8.48 -20.93 5.60
C GLN A 232 -8.66 -20.28 6.98
N LYS A 233 -8.07 -19.10 7.20
CA LYS A 233 -8.32 -18.28 8.40
C LYS A 233 -9.65 -17.54 8.35
N GLU A 234 -10.22 -17.33 7.15
CA GLU A 234 -11.63 -17.02 6.97
C GLU A 234 -12.44 -18.30 7.20
N ASP A 235 -12.60 -18.65 8.48
CA ASP A 235 -13.42 -19.77 8.92
C ASP A 235 -14.83 -19.66 8.27
N PRO A 236 -15.27 -20.64 7.45
CA PRO A 236 -16.61 -20.62 6.85
C PRO A 236 -17.72 -20.72 7.91
N THR A 237 -17.37 -21.03 9.17
CA THR A 237 -18.24 -20.96 10.34
C THR A 237 -18.00 -19.74 11.23
N ALA A 238 -16.98 -18.91 10.96
CA ALA A 238 -16.90 -17.60 11.59
C ALA A 238 -18.09 -16.79 11.09
N PRO A 239 -18.97 -16.30 11.98
CA PRO A 239 -20.13 -15.55 11.56
C PRO A 239 -19.61 -14.34 10.78
N SER A 240 -20.02 -14.21 9.51
CA SER A 240 -19.83 -12.98 8.73
C SER A 240 -20.10 -11.83 9.68
N LYS A 241 -19.12 -10.91 9.86
CA LYS A 241 -19.16 -9.86 10.88
C LYS A 241 -20.61 -9.42 11.05
N ARG A 242 -21.27 -9.88 12.13
CA ARG A 242 -22.74 -9.84 12.22
C ARG A 242 -23.14 -8.44 11.82
N THR A 243 -23.76 -8.28 10.65
CA THR A 243 -24.27 -6.99 10.25
C THR A 243 -25.31 -6.65 11.30
N ILE A 244 -24.95 -5.73 12.20
CA ILE A 244 -25.82 -5.39 13.31
C ILE A 244 -27.07 -4.80 12.67
N ARG A 245 -28.18 -5.50 12.84
CA ARG A 245 -29.47 -5.07 12.29
C ARG A 245 -29.96 -3.92 13.15
N LEU A 246 -30.08 -2.75 12.56
CA LEU A 246 -30.65 -1.56 13.22
C LEU A 246 -32.17 -1.64 13.30
N PHE A 247 -32.80 -2.48 12.48
CA PHE A 247 -34.23 -2.72 12.47
C PHE A 247 -34.52 -4.22 12.51
N ASP A 248 -35.66 -4.58 13.09
CA ASP A 248 -36.17 -5.95 13.00
C ASP A 248 -36.70 -6.26 11.58
N LYS A 249 -37.21 -7.48 11.37
CA LYS A 249 -37.78 -7.89 10.06
C LYS A 249 -39.09 -7.16 9.70
N GLN A 250 -39.69 -6.45 10.65
CA GLN A 250 -40.96 -5.75 10.54
C GLN A 250 -40.75 -4.23 10.38
N GLY A 251 -39.50 -3.75 10.45
CA GLY A 251 -39.13 -2.35 10.30
C GLY A 251 -39.08 -1.56 11.62
N ASN A 252 -39.24 -2.20 12.78
CA ASN A 252 -39.14 -1.51 14.07
C ASN A 252 -37.66 -1.29 14.45
N PRO A 253 -37.32 -0.11 14.99
CA PRO A 253 -35.95 0.20 15.38
C PRO A 253 -35.51 -0.67 16.57
N LEU A 254 -34.23 -1.03 16.60
CA LEU A 254 -33.60 -1.79 17.69
C LEU A 254 -32.60 -0.93 18.45
N ASN A 255 -32.44 -1.21 19.74
CA ASN A 255 -31.38 -0.62 20.56
C ASN A 255 -30.03 -1.24 20.21
N VAL A 256 -29.07 -0.43 19.78
CA VAL A 256 -27.75 -0.86 19.30
C VAL A 256 -26.66 0.06 19.85
N ASN A 257 -25.62 -0.50 20.43
CA ASN A 257 -24.41 0.24 20.81
C ASN A 257 -23.16 -0.48 20.27
N GLU A 258 -22.96 -0.41 18.96
CA GLU A 258 -21.80 -1.03 18.30
C GLU A 258 -20.48 -0.37 18.71
N ALA A 259 -20.52 0.94 18.92
CA ALA A 259 -19.36 1.73 19.31
C ALA A 259 -18.91 1.45 20.77
N LYS A 260 -19.75 0.78 21.57
CA LYS A 260 -19.55 0.53 23.01
C LYS A 260 -19.23 1.82 23.77
N ILE A 261 -19.87 2.90 23.39
CA ILE A 261 -19.70 4.21 24.02
C ILE A 261 -20.59 4.30 25.27
N PRO A 262 -20.07 4.83 26.38
CA PRO A 262 -20.90 5.18 27.52
C PRO A 262 -21.95 6.20 27.11
N PHE A 263 -23.19 6.00 27.59
CA PHE A 263 -24.28 6.92 27.35
C PHE A 263 -25.15 7.04 28.59
N ARG A 264 -25.84 8.19 28.71
CA ARG A 264 -26.89 8.43 29.70
C ARG A 264 -28.06 9.07 28.99
N ILE A 265 -29.27 8.63 29.30
CA ILE A 265 -30.50 9.27 28.85
C ILE A 265 -31.27 9.72 30.08
N GLU A 266 -31.67 10.98 30.08
CA GLU A 266 -32.44 11.60 31.16
C GLU A 266 -33.71 12.21 30.55
N GLU A 267 -34.82 12.08 31.27
CA GLU A 267 -36.08 12.74 30.94
C GLU A 267 -36.17 14.01 31.76
N ASN A 268 -36.34 15.14 31.09
CA ASN A 268 -36.57 16.40 31.77
C ASN A 268 -38.07 16.71 31.75
N ASP A 269 -38.71 16.55 32.91
CA ASP A 269 -40.15 16.78 33.10
C ASP A 269 -40.52 18.26 32.96
N GLU A 270 -39.62 19.20 33.27
CA GLU A 270 -39.89 20.64 33.16
C GLU A 270 -39.94 21.12 31.71
N THR A 271 -39.08 20.55 30.86
CA THR A 271 -38.97 20.93 29.44
C THR A 271 -39.63 19.92 28.50
N ASN A 272 -40.24 18.86 29.05
CA ASN A 272 -40.83 17.74 28.34
C ASN A 272 -39.94 17.21 27.20
N SER A 273 -38.69 16.87 27.52
CA SER A 273 -37.68 16.49 26.53
C SER A 273 -36.76 15.39 27.02
N TYR A 274 -36.32 14.52 26.11
CA TYR A 274 -35.21 13.61 26.34
C TYR A 274 -33.87 14.32 26.17
N VAL A 275 -32.92 14.03 27.06
CA VAL A 275 -31.53 14.47 26.95
C VAL A 275 -30.63 13.24 26.90
N LEU A 276 -29.97 13.01 25.77
CA LEU A 276 -29.02 11.93 25.57
C LEU A 276 -27.58 12.47 25.62
N ASP A 277 -26.80 12.06 26.62
CA ASP A 277 -25.37 12.34 26.74
C ASP A 277 -24.55 11.13 26.28
N LEU A 278 -23.71 11.31 25.26
CA LEU A 278 -22.80 10.32 24.70
C LEU A 278 -21.35 10.77 24.92
N SER A 279 -20.54 9.94 25.59
CA SER A 279 -19.11 10.22 25.80
C SER A 279 -18.28 9.92 24.54
N VAL A 280 -18.39 10.75 23.50
CA VAL A 280 -17.58 10.60 22.28
C VAL A 280 -16.14 11.07 22.53
N TYR A 281 -15.14 10.42 21.92
CA TYR A 281 -13.73 10.68 22.25
C TYR A 281 -13.33 12.15 22.05
N LYS A 282 -12.54 12.71 22.99
CA LYS A 282 -12.11 14.12 23.00
C LYS A 282 -11.49 14.61 21.68
N TYR A 283 -10.63 13.80 21.07
CA TYR A 283 -9.89 14.16 19.85
C TYR A 283 -10.54 13.61 18.57
N LEU A 284 -11.82 13.24 18.61
CA LEU A 284 -12.54 12.81 17.40
C LEU A 284 -12.87 14.02 16.53
N ASP A 285 -12.69 13.92 15.21
CA ASP A 285 -13.15 14.96 14.28
C ASP A 285 -14.68 14.97 14.21
N THR A 286 -15.29 16.16 14.19
CA THR A 286 -16.74 16.34 14.03
C THR A 286 -17.24 15.79 12.69
N ASN A 287 -16.40 15.76 11.65
CA ASN A 287 -16.75 15.16 10.36
C ASN A 287 -16.94 13.63 10.42
N LEU A 288 -16.49 12.98 11.50
CA LEU A 288 -16.65 11.53 11.73
C LEU A 288 -17.85 11.19 12.63
N LEU A 289 -18.69 12.20 12.90
CA LEU A 289 -19.92 12.12 13.67
C LEU A 289 -21.11 12.52 12.79
N GLU A 290 -22.13 11.67 12.77
CA GLU A 290 -23.40 11.97 12.11
C GLU A 290 -24.52 11.67 13.11
N VAL A 291 -25.41 12.64 13.33
CA VAL A 291 -26.54 12.52 14.25
C VAL A 291 -27.83 12.59 13.44
N ASP A 292 -28.66 11.57 13.57
CA ASP A 292 -29.96 11.44 12.93
C ASP A 292 -31.01 11.21 14.02
N VAL A 293 -31.95 12.15 14.14
CA VAL A 293 -33.05 12.07 15.10
C VAL A 293 -34.32 11.79 14.31
N GLN A 294 -35.03 10.74 14.67
CA GLN A 294 -36.32 10.37 14.12
C GLN A 294 -37.37 10.36 15.24
N PRO A 295 -38.67 10.40 14.92
CA PRO A 295 -39.72 10.47 15.94
C PRO A 295 -39.62 9.38 17.01
N ASN A 296 -39.22 8.16 16.62
CA ASN A 296 -39.26 6.98 17.50
C ASN A 296 -37.87 6.45 17.87
N TYR A 297 -36.79 7.04 17.35
CA TYR A 297 -35.42 6.63 17.67
C TYR A 297 -34.40 7.74 17.38
N VAL A 298 -33.26 7.67 18.06
CA VAL A 298 -32.09 8.50 17.75
C VAL A 298 -30.92 7.61 17.33
N ARG A 299 -30.20 8.04 16.29
CA ARG A 299 -29.02 7.36 15.76
C ARG A 299 -27.83 8.30 15.74
N VAL A 300 -26.69 7.81 16.21
CA VAL A 300 -25.40 8.49 16.16
C VAL A 300 -24.36 7.57 15.54
N MET A 301 -23.78 7.97 14.41
CA MET A 301 -22.70 7.24 13.75
C MET A 301 -21.36 7.79 14.23
N VAL A 302 -20.53 6.93 14.82
CA VAL A 302 -19.19 7.28 15.32
C VAL A 302 -18.16 6.43 14.59
N LYS A 303 -17.34 7.02 13.72
CA LYS A 303 -16.34 6.27 12.90
C LYS A 303 -16.97 5.08 12.15
N LYS A 304 -18.15 5.26 11.54
CA LYS A 304 -18.93 4.23 10.84
C LYS A 304 -19.51 3.11 11.71
N LYS A 305 -19.48 3.24 13.04
CA LYS A 305 -20.19 2.35 13.97
C LYS A 305 -21.48 3.00 14.46
N ALA A 306 -22.57 2.26 14.48
CA ALA A 306 -23.87 2.80 14.85
C ALA A 306 -24.11 2.72 16.38
N PHE A 307 -24.56 3.84 16.94
CA PHE A 307 -25.32 3.88 18.18
C PHE A 307 -26.77 4.21 17.80
N GLN A 308 -27.74 3.41 18.24
CA GLN A 308 -29.16 3.66 18.03
C GLN A 308 -29.93 3.36 19.31
N LEU A 309 -30.81 4.27 19.70
CA LEU A 309 -31.66 4.14 20.87
C LEU A 309 -33.11 4.43 20.49
N VAL A 310 -34.01 3.50 20.79
CA VAL A 310 -35.45 3.61 20.62
C VAL A 310 -36.01 4.46 21.76
N LEU A 311 -36.86 5.43 21.40
CA LEU A 311 -37.51 6.33 22.34
C LEU A 311 -38.88 5.76 22.72
N GLN A 312 -39.31 5.97 23.96
CA GLN A 312 -40.61 5.47 24.43
C GLN A 312 -41.77 6.34 23.95
N GLU A 313 -41.54 7.64 23.82
CA GLU A 313 -42.50 8.62 23.32
C GLU A 313 -41.96 9.31 22.07
N GLU A 314 -42.86 9.74 21.19
CA GLU A 314 -42.49 10.43 19.97
C GLU A 314 -41.84 11.78 20.26
N VAL A 315 -40.72 12.07 19.61
CA VAL A 315 -40.01 13.35 19.69
C VAL A 315 -40.15 14.14 18.40
N SER A 316 -40.03 15.46 18.49
CA SER A 316 -40.01 16.35 17.33
C SER A 316 -38.59 16.47 16.77
N PRO A 317 -38.27 15.88 15.60
CA PRO A 317 -36.92 15.94 15.04
C PRO A 317 -36.48 17.36 14.72
N ASP A 318 -37.41 18.18 14.19
CA ASP A 318 -37.15 19.56 13.79
C ASP A 318 -36.73 20.47 14.94
N ARG A 319 -37.15 20.13 16.17
CA ARG A 319 -36.83 20.88 17.38
C ARG A 319 -35.67 20.28 18.17
N SER A 320 -35.09 19.18 17.70
CA SER A 320 -34.02 18.48 18.37
C SER A 320 -32.67 19.13 18.08
N ILE A 321 -31.81 19.23 19.10
CA ILE A 321 -30.53 19.94 19.02
C ILE A 321 -29.43 18.99 19.49
N ALA A 322 -28.36 18.86 18.70
CA ALA A 322 -27.16 18.13 19.06
C ALA A 322 -25.99 19.11 19.28
N GLN A 323 -25.33 19.03 20.44
CA GLN A 323 -24.20 19.88 20.80
C GLN A 323 -23.03 19.04 21.27
N ARG A 324 -21.82 19.36 20.78
CA ARG A 324 -20.60 18.66 21.15
C ARG A 324 -19.65 19.57 21.92
N SER A 325 -19.17 19.10 23.06
CA SER A 325 -18.10 19.73 23.82
C SER A 325 -16.74 19.31 23.27
N GLN A 326 -15.96 20.28 22.76
CA GLN A 326 -14.59 20.03 22.29
C GLN A 326 -13.62 19.76 23.45
N THR A 327 -13.93 20.24 24.65
CA THR A 327 -13.05 20.15 25.82
C THR A 327 -13.22 18.82 26.56
N THR A 328 -14.45 18.36 26.71
CA THR A 328 -14.78 17.10 27.43
C THR A 328 -15.02 15.93 26.48
N GLY A 329 -15.31 16.18 25.20
CA GLY A 329 -15.63 15.16 24.21
C GLY A 329 -17.10 14.75 24.20
N HIS A 330 -17.91 15.14 25.18
CA HIS A 330 -19.32 14.72 25.25
C HIS A 330 -20.16 15.30 24.11
N LEU A 331 -21.06 14.48 23.57
CA LEU A 331 -22.10 14.86 22.62
C LEU A 331 -23.46 14.76 23.34
N VAL A 332 -24.14 15.89 23.47
CA VAL A 332 -25.45 15.99 24.11
C VAL A 332 -26.50 16.23 23.04
N VAL A 333 -27.52 15.37 22.98
CA VAL A 333 -28.66 15.48 22.06
C VAL A 333 -29.92 15.74 22.88
N THR A 334 -30.52 16.91 22.71
CA THR A 334 -31.78 17.31 23.36
C THR A 334 -32.92 17.12 22.38
N MET A 335 -33.92 16.32 22.76
CA MET A 335 -35.02 15.88 21.90
C MET A 335 -36.38 16.17 22.58
N PRO A 336 -37.07 17.26 22.22
CA PRO A 336 -38.38 17.60 22.77
C PRO A 336 -39.45 16.57 22.39
N LYS A 337 -40.24 16.09 23.36
CA LYS A 337 -41.37 15.19 23.14
C LYS A 337 -42.49 15.93 22.37
N VAL A 338 -43.19 15.22 21.50
CA VAL A 338 -44.39 15.72 20.82
C VAL A 338 -45.52 15.76 21.85
N MET A 339 -46.06 16.94 22.12
CA MET A 339 -47.26 17.06 22.95
C MET A 339 -48.44 16.39 22.22
N PRO A 340 -49.25 15.55 22.87
CA PRO A 340 -50.47 15.05 22.24
C PRO A 340 -51.36 16.25 21.90
N SER A 341 -51.60 16.45 20.60
CA SER A 341 -52.61 17.39 20.14
C SER A 341 -53.96 16.81 20.52
N TYR A 342 -54.67 17.46 21.43
CA TYR A 342 -56.10 17.18 21.60
C TYR A 342 -56.80 17.58 20.31
N ASP A 343 -57.40 16.60 19.63
CA ASP A 343 -58.20 16.77 18.42
C ASP A 343 -59.33 17.78 18.67
N ASN A 344 -59.17 18.98 18.09
CA ASN A 344 -60.28 19.87 17.81
C ASN A 344 -60.92 19.43 16.49
N ASN A 345 -61.89 18.52 16.56
CA ASN A 345 -62.95 18.40 15.55
C ASN A 345 -64.07 17.45 16.04
N ASN A 346 -65.13 18.03 16.60
CA ASN A 346 -66.49 17.54 16.38
C ASN A 346 -67.48 18.71 16.52
N LEU A 347 -68.01 19.15 15.37
CA LEU A 347 -69.25 19.91 15.30
C LEU A 347 -70.41 19.01 15.71
N GLY A 348 -71.37 19.56 16.45
CA GLY A 348 -72.69 18.93 16.61
C GLY A 348 -73.46 19.49 17.81
N ASP A 349 -74.25 20.52 17.57
CA ASP A 349 -75.27 21.05 18.47
C ASP A 349 -76.07 19.95 19.19
N THR A 350 -76.30 20.14 20.50
CA THR A 350 -77.67 20.23 21.04
C THR A 350 -77.67 20.72 22.49
N ASN A 351 -78.40 21.81 22.67
CA ASN A 351 -78.99 22.38 23.88
C ASN A 351 -78.98 21.53 25.17
N GLY A 352 -78.52 22.17 26.25
CA GLY A 352 -78.75 21.73 27.62
C GLY A 352 -78.19 22.69 28.64
N LEU A 353 -78.90 23.79 28.88
CA LEU A 353 -78.76 24.65 30.07
C LEU A 353 -78.61 23.78 31.33
N TYR A 354 -77.70 24.16 32.24
CA TYR A 354 -78.00 24.58 33.62
C TYR A 354 -76.69 24.96 34.34
N TYR A 355 -76.54 26.25 34.66
CA TYR A 355 -75.71 26.72 35.76
C TYR A 355 -76.59 26.79 37.01
N CYS A 356 -76.09 26.31 38.16
CA CYS A 356 -76.09 27.08 39.41
C CYS A 356 -75.35 26.35 40.54
N LYS A 357 -74.41 27.09 41.15
CA LYS A 357 -73.77 26.97 42.48
C LYS A 357 -73.16 25.64 42.93
#